data_AF-A0A6F9WYI1-F1
#
_entry.id   AF-A0A6F9WYI1-F1
#
_cell.length_a   1.000
_cell.length_b   1.000
_cell.length_c   1.000
_cell.angle_alpha   90.00
_cell.angle_beta   90.00
_cell.angle_gamma   90.00
#
_symmetry.space_group_name_H-M   'P 1'
#
loop_
_entity.id
_entity.type
_entity.pdbx_description
1 polymer ?
#
loop_
_entity_poly.entity_id
_entity_poly.type
_entity_poly.pdbx_seq_one_letter_code
_entity_poly.pdbx_strand_id
1 'polypeptide(L)'
;MGRRMTEATTTDYQELLAMIREIHGGLNVQEMAQQFVDVLYGRFSDTLVLLRLFVTLPYSQLPLEDQQFVDRKGWDTNTFHQINAATPIFTLLGTQGARPEWNNRMSSTFFRCIPLVSTAFISSLSMLSQQFKSVGLDLGLIDAWNTRFTAEGRADQYRGMLYIREAGVDRDTLGRLIVPKQEFVNANHVKTTLGFGCGYTGHASLLTLFAFTNEILERPVVEPIASLLETFRDLTEESIRKGRLFPVR
;
A
#
# COMPACT_ATOMS: atom_id res chain seq x y z
N MET A 1 21.78 -9.21 -9.61
CA MET A 1 22.40 -7.96 -9.10
C MET A 1 21.33 -6.90 -9.23
N GLY A 2 21.08 -6.12 -8.17
CA GLY A 2 20.09 -5.05 -8.24
C GLY A 2 20.49 -3.96 -9.21
N ARG A 3 19.53 -3.18 -9.69
CA ARG A 3 19.75 -2.00 -10.52
C ARG A 3 19.31 -0.75 -9.77
N ARG A 4 19.95 0.39 -10.02
CA ARG A 4 19.48 1.68 -9.54
C ARG A 4 18.29 2.16 -10.36
N MET A 5 17.28 2.75 -9.73
CA MET A 5 16.13 3.30 -10.44
C MET A 5 16.50 4.53 -11.27
N THR A 6 17.47 5.34 -10.81
CA THR A 6 18.01 6.47 -11.59
C THR A 6 18.63 6.06 -12.93
N GLU A 7 19.00 4.79 -13.07
CA GLU A 7 19.58 4.18 -14.27
C GLU A 7 18.59 3.27 -15.00
N ALA A 8 17.33 3.23 -14.56
CA ALA A 8 16.31 2.39 -15.15
C ALA A 8 15.96 2.86 -16.56
N THR A 9 15.82 1.90 -17.46
CA THR A 9 15.42 2.12 -18.84
C THR A 9 13.99 1.64 -19.08
N THR A 10 13.40 2.02 -20.21
CA THR A 10 12.11 1.48 -20.65
C THR A 10 12.13 -0.05 -20.72
N THR A 11 13.26 -0.65 -21.12
CA THR A 11 13.43 -2.11 -21.17
C THR A 11 13.31 -2.75 -19.79
N ASP A 12 13.86 -2.13 -18.73
CA ASP A 12 13.72 -2.65 -17.36
C ASP A 12 12.25 -2.74 -16.93
N TYR A 13 11.46 -1.71 -17.26
CA TYR A 13 10.03 -1.68 -16.95
C TYR A 13 9.22 -2.66 -17.81
N GLN A 14 9.61 -2.88 -19.07
CA GLN A 14 8.98 -3.90 -19.93
C GLN A 14 9.26 -5.31 -19.43
N GLU A 15 10.49 -5.60 -18.99
CA GLU A 15 10.83 -6.88 -18.39
C GLU A 15 10.10 -7.11 -17.07
N LEU A 16 9.99 -6.08 -16.22
CA LEU A 16 9.17 -6.13 -15.01
C LEU A 16 7.70 -6.42 -15.33
N LEU A 17 7.14 -5.74 -16.33
CA LEU A 17 5.76 -5.96 -16.76
C LEU A 17 5.54 -7.40 -17.23
N ALA A 18 6.48 -7.97 -17.99
CA ALA A 18 6.43 -9.37 -18.41
C ALA A 18 6.47 -10.31 -17.19
N MET A 19 7.40 -10.12 -16.26
CA MET A 19 7.48 -10.95 -15.04
C MET A 19 6.21 -10.84 -14.18
N ILE A 20 5.61 -9.65 -14.09
CA ILE A 20 4.36 -9.46 -13.34
C ILE A 20 3.20 -10.22 -13.97
N ARG A 21 3.12 -10.30 -15.31
CA ARG A 21 2.08 -11.06 -16.02
C ARG A 21 2.17 -12.57 -15.78
N GLU A 22 3.38 -13.07 -15.51
CA GLU A 22 3.64 -14.47 -15.17
C GLU A 22 3.40 -14.79 -13.69
N ILE A 23 2.97 -13.81 -12.87
CA ILE A 23 2.60 -14.06 -11.47
C ILE A 23 1.38 -14.99 -11.45
N HIS A 24 1.69 -16.26 -11.27
CA HIS A 24 0.75 -17.36 -11.15
C HIS A 24 1.03 -18.06 -9.83
N GLY A 25 0.22 -17.77 -8.82
CA GLY A 25 0.26 -18.40 -7.51
C GLY A 25 -1.04 -19.14 -7.22
N GLY A 26 -0.95 -20.24 -6.46
CA GLY A 26 -2.06 -21.06 -6.01
C GLY A 26 -3.05 -20.34 -5.09
N LEU A 27 -3.86 -19.46 -5.69
CA LEU A 27 -5.25 -19.13 -5.34
C LEU A 27 -5.51 -18.11 -4.21
N ASN A 28 -4.61 -17.16 -3.90
CA ASN A 28 -5.00 -15.93 -3.18
C ASN A 28 -4.19 -14.65 -3.51
N VAL A 29 -4.80 -13.48 -3.28
CA VAL A 29 -4.22 -12.15 -3.59
C VAL A 29 -2.99 -11.85 -2.72
N GLN A 30 -2.93 -12.29 -1.46
CA GLN A 30 -1.78 -12.03 -0.58
C GLN A 30 -0.49 -12.65 -1.12
N GLU A 31 -0.52 -13.90 -1.58
CA GLU A 31 0.65 -14.56 -2.17
C GLU A 31 1.10 -13.88 -3.46
N MET A 32 0.14 -13.51 -4.33
CA MET A 32 0.45 -12.76 -5.55
C MET A 32 1.06 -11.38 -5.21
N ALA A 33 0.55 -10.71 -4.18
CA ALA A 33 1.07 -9.43 -3.71
C ALA A 33 2.51 -9.53 -3.20
N GLN A 34 2.85 -10.64 -2.53
CA GLN A 34 4.23 -10.91 -2.12
C GLN A 34 5.13 -11.11 -3.34
N GLN A 35 4.73 -11.93 -4.31
CA GLN A 35 5.49 -12.12 -5.55
C GLN A 35 5.70 -10.80 -6.32
N PHE A 36 4.68 -9.94 -6.36
CA PHE A 36 4.76 -8.64 -7.01
C PHE A 36 5.83 -7.74 -6.36
N VAL A 37 5.83 -7.63 -5.02
CA VAL A 37 6.86 -6.82 -4.34
C VAL A 37 8.25 -7.47 -4.43
N ASP A 38 8.34 -8.79 -4.46
CA ASP A 38 9.61 -9.51 -4.62
C ASP A 38 10.24 -9.25 -6.00
N VAL A 39 9.44 -9.30 -7.06
CA VAL A 39 9.87 -9.01 -8.44
C VAL A 39 10.33 -7.56 -8.56
N LEU A 40 9.54 -6.61 -8.05
CA LEU A 40 9.89 -5.19 -8.11
C LEU A 40 11.14 -4.87 -7.27
N TYR A 41 11.22 -5.40 -6.05
CA TYR A 41 12.37 -5.21 -5.18
C TYR A 41 13.63 -5.85 -5.77
N GLY A 42 13.53 -7.08 -6.27
CA GLY A 42 14.65 -7.81 -6.85
C GLY A 42 15.28 -7.08 -8.04
N ARG A 43 14.49 -6.36 -8.84
CA ARG A 43 14.99 -5.52 -9.93
C ARG A 43 15.71 -4.28 -9.41
N PHE A 44 15.16 -3.60 -8.41
CA PHE A 44 15.65 -2.29 -7.96
C PHE A 44 16.22 -2.28 -6.54
N SER A 45 16.81 -3.39 -6.08
CA SER A 45 17.27 -3.56 -4.68
C SER A 45 18.36 -2.59 -4.25
N ASP A 46 19.05 -1.96 -5.21
CA ASP A 46 20.10 -0.98 -4.93
C ASP A 46 19.51 0.38 -4.54
N THR A 47 18.28 0.66 -4.98
CA THR A 47 17.56 1.90 -4.68
C THR A 47 16.46 1.71 -3.65
N LEU A 48 15.72 0.60 -3.71
CA LEU A 48 14.58 0.34 -2.84
C LEU A 48 15.05 -0.06 -1.44
N VAL A 49 14.65 0.72 -0.44
CA VAL A 49 14.85 0.41 0.98
C VAL A 49 13.74 -0.51 1.47
N LEU A 50 12.50 -0.21 1.09
CA LEU A 50 11.30 -0.93 1.53
C LEU A 50 10.16 -0.71 0.53
N LEU A 51 9.50 -1.80 0.14
CA LEU A 51 8.24 -1.84 -0.57
C LEU A 51 7.14 -2.40 0.33
N ARG A 52 5.96 -1.81 0.27
CA ARG A 52 4.77 -2.33 0.96
C ARG A 52 3.53 -2.18 0.11
N LEU A 53 2.86 -3.28 -0.16
CA LEU A 53 1.61 -3.33 -0.90
C LEU A 53 0.45 -3.58 0.06
N PHE A 54 -0.51 -2.66 0.06
CA PHE A 54 -1.69 -2.66 0.91
C PHE A 54 -2.97 -2.80 0.10
N VAL A 55 -4.00 -3.34 0.72
CA VAL A 55 -5.38 -3.33 0.22
C VAL A 55 -6.33 -2.81 1.30
N THR A 56 -7.39 -2.08 0.92
CA THR A 56 -8.52 -1.80 1.83
C THR A 56 -9.56 -2.90 1.76
N LEU A 57 -9.92 -3.46 2.92
CA LEU A 57 -10.92 -4.52 3.06
C LEU A 57 -11.74 -4.30 4.33
N PRO A 58 -13.02 -4.70 4.37
CA PRO A 58 -13.79 -4.63 5.61
C PRO A 58 -13.20 -5.59 6.66
N TYR A 59 -13.27 -5.20 7.93
CA TYR A 59 -12.76 -5.98 9.06
C TYR A 59 -13.23 -7.44 9.07
N SER A 60 -14.50 -7.67 8.72
CA SER A 60 -15.08 -9.02 8.64
C SER A 60 -14.42 -9.96 7.62
N GLN A 61 -13.69 -9.43 6.64
CA GLN A 61 -12.97 -10.21 5.63
C GLN A 61 -11.51 -10.50 6.00
N LEU A 62 -11.04 -9.98 7.13
CA LEU A 62 -9.68 -10.26 7.59
C LEU A 62 -9.57 -11.69 8.16
N PRO A 63 -8.40 -12.34 8.02
CA PRO A 63 -8.09 -13.54 8.77
C PRO A 63 -8.13 -13.28 10.27
N LEU A 64 -8.42 -14.33 11.06
CA LEU A 64 -8.55 -14.21 12.52
C LEU A 64 -7.35 -13.54 13.19
N GLU A 65 -6.12 -13.86 12.76
CA GLU A 65 -4.91 -13.24 13.32
C GLU A 65 -4.78 -11.74 13.01
N ASP A 66 -5.34 -11.30 11.90
CA ASP A 66 -5.37 -9.89 11.52
C ASP A 66 -6.50 -9.14 12.24
N GLN A 67 -7.65 -9.79 12.46
CA GLN A 67 -8.71 -9.28 13.33
C GLN A 67 -8.17 -9.08 14.76
N GLN A 68 -7.51 -10.08 15.33
CA GLN A 68 -6.89 -10.00 16.66
C GLN A 68 -5.82 -8.91 16.76
N PHE A 69 -5.09 -8.64 15.67
CA PHE A 69 -4.14 -7.51 15.61
C PHE A 69 -4.86 -6.18 15.71
N VAL A 70 -5.89 -6.01 14.89
CA VAL A 70 -6.71 -4.79 14.86
C VAL A 70 -7.38 -4.57 16.22
N ASP A 71 -7.95 -5.61 16.82
CA ASP A 71 -8.59 -5.52 18.13
C ASP A 71 -7.60 -5.08 19.20
N ARG A 72 -6.43 -5.73 19.28
CA ARG A 72 -5.39 -5.37 20.25
C ARG A 72 -4.96 -3.91 20.09
N LYS A 73 -4.75 -3.45 18.85
CA LYS A 73 -4.45 -2.05 18.59
C LYS A 73 -5.59 -1.12 18.97
N GLY A 74 -6.84 -1.52 18.69
CA GLY A 74 -8.03 -0.77 19.09
C GLY A 74 -8.18 -0.64 20.59
N TRP A 75 -7.78 -1.66 21.36
CA TRP A 75 -7.68 -1.58 22.83
C TRP A 75 -6.57 -0.62 23.27
N ASP A 76 -5.36 -0.76 22.72
CA ASP A 76 -4.20 0.09 23.05
C ASP A 76 -4.47 1.59 22.80
N THR A 77 -5.25 1.90 21.75
CA THR A 77 -5.60 3.28 21.37
C THR A 77 -6.98 3.73 21.81
N ASN A 78 -7.71 2.91 22.58
CA ASN A 78 -9.10 3.16 22.98
C ASN A 78 -10.06 3.48 21.81
N THR A 79 -9.86 2.86 20.65
CA THR A 79 -10.70 3.02 19.45
C THR A 79 -11.51 1.76 19.11
N PHE A 80 -11.42 0.70 19.92
CA PHE A 80 -12.12 -0.58 19.66
C PHE A 80 -13.62 -0.39 19.41
N HIS A 81 -14.26 0.55 20.10
CA HIS A 81 -15.69 0.85 19.97
C HIS A 81 -16.10 1.43 18.60
N GLN A 82 -15.12 1.86 17.79
CA GLN A 82 -15.32 2.39 16.43
C GLN A 82 -15.11 1.33 15.35
N ILE A 83 -14.67 0.13 15.73
CA ILE A 83 -14.38 -0.97 14.82
C ILE A 83 -15.59 -1.90 14.80
N ASN A 84 -16.16 -2.10 13.61
CA ASN A 84 -17.26 -3.02 13.34
C ASN A 84 -16.96 -3.86 12.11
N ALA A 85 -17.83 -4.84 11.82
CA ALA A 85 -17.65 -5.79 10.71
C ALA A 85 -17.39 -5.13 9.34
N ALA A 86 -17.95 -3.96 9.10
CA ALA A 86 -17.81 -3.23 7.85
C ALA A 86 -16.70 -2.17 7.90
N THR A 87 -16.05 -1.92 9.05
CA THR A 87 -14.97 -0.93 9.14
C THR A 87 -13.86 -1.25 8.13
N PRO A 88 -13.51 -0.32 7.22
CA PRO A 88 -12.43 -0.54 6.28
C PRO A 88 -11.07 -0.58 6.99
N ILE A 89 -10.28 -1.58 6.66
CA ILE A 89 -8.95 -1.84 7.21
C ILE A 89 -7.92 -1.78 6.09
N PHE A 90 -6.94 -0.90 6.23
CA PHE A 90 -5.80 -0.80 5.33
C PHE A 90 -4.77 -1.88 5.71
N THR A 91 -4.74 -2.94 4.91
CA THR A 91 -4.14 -4.22 5.25
C THR A 91 -2.93 -4.51 4.38
N LEU A 92 -1.79 -4.77 5.00
CA LEU A 92 -0.54 -5.13 4.32
C LEU A 92 -0.66 -6.53 3.73
N LEU A 93 -0.55 -6.66 2.41
CA LEU A 93 -0.55 -7.94 1.69
C LEU A 93 0.86 -8.45 1.41
N GLY A 94 1.73 -7.58 0.89
CA GLY A 94 3.10 -7.91 0.51
C GLY A 94 4.09 -6.88 1.05
N THR A 95 5.26 -7.33 1.48
CA THR A 95 6.32 -6.44 1.97
C THR A 95 7.69 -7.02 1.64
N GLN A 96 8.60 -6.17 1.19
CA GLN A 96 9.98 -6.57 0.87
C GLN A 96 10.92 -5.39 1.10
N GLY A 97 12.06 -5.63 1.74
CA GLY A 97 13.00 -4.58 2.08
C GLY A 97 14.40 -5.08 2.42
N ALA A 98 15.28 -4.15 2.76
CA ALA A 98 16.70 -4.44 3.00
C ALA A 98 16.97 -5.27 4.25
N ARG A 99 16.00 -5.37 5.18
CA ARG A 99 16.14 -6.09 6.44
C ARG A 99 15.24 -7.33 6.48
N PRO A 100 15.72 -8.48 7.01
CA PRO A 100 14.94 -9.71 7.07
C PRO A 100 13.56 -9.57 7.72
N GLU A 101 13.45 -8.75 8.77
CA GLU A 101 12.19 -8.51 9.48
C GLU A 101 11.14 -7.75 8.65
N TRP A 102 11.54 -7.12 7.54
CA TRP A 102 10.63 -6.42 6.62
C TRP A 102 10.07 -7.30 5.51
N ASN A 103 10.57 -8.54 5.39
CA ASN A 103 10.23 -9.46 4.29
C ASN A 103 9.11 -10.42 4.69
N ASN A 104 8.47 -10.18 5.84
CA ASN A 104 7.32 -10.93 6.30
C ASN A 104 6.29 -9.98 6.90
N ARG A 105 5.07 -9.95 6.34
CA ARG A 105 3.97 -9.11 6.83
C ARG A 105 3.64 -9.36 8.30
N MET A 106 3.79 -10.61 8.78
CA MET A 106 3.47 -10.99 10.15
C MET A 106 4.42 -10.37 11.17
N SER A 107 5.63 -10.03 10.74
CA SER A 107 6.64 -9.32 11.54
C SER A 107 6.39 -7.81 11.63
N SER A 108 5.42 -7.27 10.87
CA SER A 108 5.08 -5.84 10.91
C SER A 108 4.26 -5.51 12.16
N THR A 109 4.88 -4.87 13.15
CA THR A 109 4.27 -4.57 14.47
C THR A 109 3.39 -3.31 14.48
N PHE A 110 3.51 -2.44 13.48
CA PHE A 110 2.81 -1.15 13.43
C PHE A 110 1.91 -0.98 12.22
N PHE A 111 2.24 -1.59 11.08
CA PHE A 111 1.58 -1.30 9.81
C PHE A 111 1.07 -2.58 9.14
N ARG A 112 0.67 -3.60 9.91
CA ARG A 112 0.04 -4.81 9.37
C ARG A 112 -1.39 -4.55 8.96
N CYS A 113 -2.19 -4.00 9.87
CA CYS A 113 -3.58 -3.63 9.64
C CYS A 113 -3.85 -2.29 10.33
N ILE A 114 -4.35 -1.30 9.59
CA ILE A 114 -4.67 0.03 10.11
C ILE A 114 -6.17 0.28 9.93
N PRO A 115 -6.96 0.36 11.02
CA PRO A 115 -8.39 0.58 10.91
C PRO A 115 -8.68 2.03 10.51
N LEU A 116 -9.42 2.24 9.42
CA LEU A 116 -9.78 3.57 8.93
C LEU A 116 -11.07 4.04 9.62
N VAL A 117 -11.00 4.26 10.93
CA VAL A 117 -12.17 4.48 11.82
C VAL A 117 -12.83 5.85 11.68
N SER A 118 -12.10 6.87 11.20
CA SER A 118 -12.66 8.19 10.95
C SER A 118 -11.75 9.05 10.07
N THR A 119 -12.33 10.07 9.45
CA THR A 119 -11.59 11.14 8.77
C THR A 119 -10.56 11.81 9.69
N ALA A 120 -10.89 12.03 10.96
CA ALA A 120 -9.99 12.65 11.93
C ALA A 120 -8.77 11.77 12.21
N PHE A 121 -8.98 10.46 12.39
CA PHE A 121 -7.88 9.51 12.57
C PHE A 121 -6.95 9.49 11.36
N ILE A 122 -7.50 9.42 10.14
CA ILE A 122 -6.67 9.41 8.93
C ILE A 122 -5.95 10.74 8.70
N SER A 123 -6.58 11.86 9.03
CA SER A 123 -5.93 13.18 8.98
C SER A 123 -4.75 13.33 9.95
N SER A 124 -4.72 12.53 11.03
CA SER A 124 -3.56 12.42 11.91
C SER A 124 -2.39 11.65 11.28
N LEU A 125 -2.68 10.71 10.37
CA LEU A 125 -1.71 9.92 9.64
C LEU A 125 -1.27 10.65 8.37
N SER A 126 -0.38 11.64 8.52
CA SER A 126 0.05 12.57 7.46
C SER A 126 0.27 11.90 6.08
N MET A 127 1.12 10.89 6.00
CA MET A 127 1.42 10.18 4.75
C MET A 127 0.19 9.48 4.14
N LEU A 128 -0.65 8.86 4.96
CA LEU A 128 -1.84 8.14 4.48
C LEU A 128 -2.93 9.13 4.01
N SER A 129 -3.10 10.24 4.73
CA SER A 129 -3.97 11.35 4.32
C SER A 129 -3.57 11.90 2.95
N GLN A 130 -2.27 12.12 2.73
CA GLN A 130 -1.75 12.58 1.44
C GLN A 130 -1.91 11.52 0.34
N GLN A 131 -1.70 10.25 0.66
CA GLN A 131 -1.92 9.17 -0.29
C GLN A 131 -3.38 9.10 -0.76
N PHE A 132 -4.33 9.15 0.17
CA PHE A 132 -5.75 9.11 -0.19
C PHE A 132 -6.18 10.34 -1.01
N LYS A 133 -5.71 11.53 -0.66
CA LYS A 133 -5.91 12.72 -1.49
C LYS A 133 -5.30 12.55 -2.90
N SER A 134 -4.11 11.95 -3.00
CA SER A 134 -3.42 11.77 -4.28
C SER A 134 -4.19 10.88 -5.26
N VAL A 135 -4.96 9.90 -4.76
CA VAL A 135 -5.80 9.02 -5.58
C VAL A 135 -7.19 9.59 -5.86
N GLY A 136 -7.48 10.81 -5.38
CA GLY A 136 -8.77 11.48 -5.53
C GLY A 136 -9.83 11.08 -4.50
N LEU A 137 -9.43 10.41 -3.40
CA LEU A 137 -10.36 10.08 -2.32
C LEU A 137 -10.57 11.29 -1.42
N ASP A 138 -11.80 11.82 -1.38
CA ASP A 138 -12.21 12.74 -0.33
C ASP A 138 -12.24 11.98 1.00
N LEU A 139 -11.51 12.49 2.01
CA LEU A 139 -11.44 11.86 3.32
C LEU A 139 -12.81 11.83 4.03
N GLY A 140 -13.75 12.71 3.66
CA GLY A 140 -15.14 12.63 4.14
C GLY A 140 -15.87 11.34 3.69
N LEU A 141 -15.36 10.67 2.65
CA LEU A 141 -15.86 9.36 2.23
C LEU A 141 -15.41 8.22 3.15
N ILE A 142 -14.44 8.44 4.05
CA ILE A 142 -14.04 7.43 5.04
C ILE A 142 -15.18 7.19 6.03
N ASP A 143 -15.81 8.27 6.51
CA ASP A 143 -16.96 8.18 7.41
C ASP A 143 -18.19 7.59 6.70
N ALA A 144 -18.25 7.69 5.37
CA ALA A 144 -19.30 7.14 4.50
C ALA A 144 -18.87 5.88 3.71
N TRP A 145 -17.77 5.21 4.11
CA TRP A 145 -17.15 4.16 3.30
C TRP A 145 -18.13 3.01 3.00
N ASN A 146 -18.95 2.67 3.99
CA ASN A 146 -19.92 1.57 3.93
C ASN A 146 -21.25 1.92 3.25
N THR A 147 -21.48 3.19 2.91
CA THR A 147 -22.73 3.63 2.27
C THR A 147 -22.52 4.09 0.83
N ARG A 148 -21.32 4.56 0.46
CA ARG A 148 -21.01 4.98 -0.91
C ARG A 148 -20.00 4.07 -1.60
N PHE A 149 -18.91 3.70 -0.93
CA PHE A 149 -17.81 2.94 -1.55
C PHE A 149 -18.20 1.48 -1.82
N THR A 150 -18.91 0.87 -0.87
CA THR A 150 -19.47 -0.49 -0.97
C THR A 150 -20.75 -0.55 -1.80
N ALA A 151 -21.56 0.51 -1.82
CA ALA A 151 -22.83 0.54 -2.54
C ALA A 151 -22.66 0.81 -4.05
N GLU A 152 -21.69 1.64 -4.43
CA GLU A 152 -21.43 1.96 -5.84
C GLU A 152 -20.44 0.98 -6.48
N GLY A 153 -19.54 0.35 -5.71
CA GLY A 153 -18.56 -0.62 -6.23
C GLY A 153 -17.57 -0.03 -7.24
N ARG A 154 -17.41 1.30 -7.25
CA ARG A 154 -16.63 2.05 -8.24
C ARG A 154 -15.28 2.52 -7.71
N ALA A 155 -14.48 1.62 -7.13
CA ALA A 155 -13.14 2.02 -6.70
C ALA A 155 -12.21 2.33 -7.90
N ASP A 156 -12.52 1.82 -9.10
CA ASP A 156 -11.81 2.04 -10.36
C ASP A 156 -11.63 3.51 -10.76
N GLN A 157 -12.48 4.41 -10.26
CA GLN A 157 -12.33 5.85 -10.50
C GLN A 157 -11.16 6.47 -9.73
N TYR A 158 -10.66 5.82 -8.68
CA TYR A 158 -9.56 6.31 -7.86
C TYR A 158 -8.24 5.78 -8.40
N ARG A 159 -7.38 6.71 -8.81
CA ARG A 159 -6.01 6.44 -9.24
C ARG A 159 -5.14 7.64 -8.97
N GLY A 160 -3.90 7.41 -8.54
CA GLY A 160 -2.97 8.50 -8.34
C GLY A 160 -1.66 8.12 -7.69
N MET A 161 -0.78 9.11 -7.65
CA MET A 161 0.58 9.00 -7.15
C MET A 161 0.87 10.10 -6.13
N LEU A 162 1.20 9.69 -4.91
CA LEU A 162 1.90 10.50 -3.94
C LEU A 162 3.39 10.48 -4.28
N TYR A 163 3.96 11.67 -4.41
CA TYR A 163 5.37 11.86 -4.68
C TYR A 163 5.94 12.82 -3.62
N ILE A 164 6.80 12.27 -2.76
CA ILE A 164 7.53 13.00 -1.73
C ILE A 164 8.99 12.95 -2.13
N ARG A 165 9.52 14.07 -2.63
CA ARG A 165 10.87 14.13 -3.18
C ARG A 165 11.91 13.92 -2.09
N GLU A 166 11.70 14.56 -0.94
CA GLU A 166 12.64 14.58 0.19
C GLU A 166 11.93 14.23 1.50
N ALA A 167 11.95 12.96 1.88
CA ALA A 167 11.27 12.40 3.05
C ALA A 167 11.70 13.03 4.39
N GLY A 168 12.88 13.62 4.46
CA GLY A 168 13.40 14.28 5.66
C GLY A 168 12.86 15.69 5.90
N VAL A 169 12.34 16.37 4.86
CA VAL A 169 12.01 17.80 4.94
C VAL A 169 10.65 18.17 4.36
N ASP A 170 10.10 17.37 3.44
CA ASP A 170 8.81 17.66 2.81
C ASP A 170 7.68 17.66 3.85
N ARG A 171 6.87 18.72 3.81
CA ARG A 171 5.79 18.99 4.76
C ARG A 171 4.43 19.07 4.08
N ASP A 172 3.39 18.67 4.81
CA ASP A 172 2.01 18.88 4.39
C ASP A 172 1.59 20.35 4.52
N THR A 173 0.36 20.65 4.10
CA THR A 173 -0.23 21.99 4.18
C THR A 173 -0.38 22.53 5.60
N LEU A 174 -0.23 21.68 6.63
CA LEU A 174 -0.26 22.04 8.05
C LEU A 174 1.15 22.16 8.63
N GLY A 175 2.20 22.09 7.79
CA GLY A 175 3.59 22.18 8.21
C GLY A 175 4.13 20.91 8.90
N ARG A 176 3.40 19.79 8.91
CA ARG A 176 3.84 18.52 9.49
C ARG A 176 4.68 17.76 8.48
N LEU A 177 5.72 17.07 8.92
CA LEU A 177 6.48 16.18 8.02
C LEU A 177 5.54 15.15 7.40
N ILE A 178 5.62 14.97 6.08
CA ILE A 178 4.72 14.04 5.38
C ILE A 178 5.06 12.61 5.81
N VAL A 179 6.35 12.26 5.93
CA VAL A 179 6.83 10.98 6.46
C VAL A 179 7.12 11.15 7.95
N PRO A 180 6.28 10.67 8.89
CA PRO A 180 6.47 11.00 10.31
C PRO A 180 7.59 10.20 10.99
N LYS A 181 7.90 8.99 10.50
CA LYS A 181 8.92 8.10 11.09
C LYS A 181 10.34 8.52 10.69
N GLN A 182 10.80 9.67 11.19
CA GLN A 182 12.11 10.22 10.85
C GLN A 182 13.30 9.36 11.30
N GLU A 183 13.15 8.57 12.38
CA GLU A 183 14.16 7.58 12.76
C GLU A 183 14.40 6.54 11.66
N PHE A 184 13.33 6.09 10.99
CA PHE A 184 13.42 5.17 9.85
C PHE A 184 14.06 5.86 8.63
N VAL A 185 13.70 7.13 8.37
CA VAL A 185 14.28 7.92 7.28
C VAL A 185 15.78 8.08 7.46
N ASN A 186 16.21 8.52 8.64
CA ASN A 186 17.61 8.78 8.96
C ASN A 186 18.44 7.48 8.98
N ALA A 187 17.95 6.43 9.65
CA ALA A 187 18.70 5.18 9.82
C ALA A 187 18.87 4.37 8.53
N ASN A 188 18.03 4.60 7.51
CA ASN A 188 18.08 3.86 6.24
C ASN A 188 18.32 4.78 5.04
N HIS A 189 18.71 6.03 5.30
CA HIS A 189 19.00 7.04 4.28
C HIS A 189 17.89 7.20 3.24
N VAL A 190 16.63 7.15 3.69
CA VAL A 190 15.49 7.33 2.79
C VAL A 190 15.46 8.76 2.27
N LYS A 191 15.40 8.91 0.96
CA LYS A 191 15.38 10.19 0.25
C LYS A 191 14.02 10.43 -0.36
N THR A 192 13.64 9.68 -1.40
CA THR A 192 12.30 9.80 -2.00
C THR A 192 11.35 8.76 -1.41
N THR A 193 10.10 9.17 -1.21
CA THR A 193 9.00 8.28 -0.82
C THR A 193 7.87 8.41 -1.82
N LEU A 194 7.40 7.28 -2.30
CA LEU A 194 6.37 7.19 -3.33
C LEU A 194 5.19 6.41 -2.77
N GLY A 195 4.00 6.81 -3.17
CA GLY A 195 2.78 6.05 -2.96
C GLY A 195 2.00 5.98 -4.26
N PHE A 196 1.62 4.80 -4.68
CA PHE A 196 0.79 4.58 -5.87
C PHE A 196 -0.48 3.92 -5.39
N GLY A 197 -1.63 4.41 -5.81
CA GLY A 197 -2.89 3.77 -5.48
C GLY A 197 -3.84 3.71 -6.66
N CYS A 198 -4.59 2.63 -6.71
CA CYS A 198 -5.63 2.39 -7.69
C CYS A 198 -6.73 1.52 -7.08
N GLY A 199 -7.99 1.72 -7.46
CA GLY A 199 -9.07 0.85 -7.02
C GLY A 199 -9.38 -0.28 -7.98
N TYR A 200 -9.98 -1.33 -7.46
CA TYR A 200 -10.48 -2.47 -8.22
C TYR A 200 -11.82 -2.15 -8.90
N THR A 201 -12.02 -2.64 -10.11
CA THR A 201 -13.29 -2.49 -10.84
C THR A 201 -14.36 -3.38 -10.22
N GLY A 202 -15.55 -2.82 -9.99
CA GLY A 202 -16.68 -3.57 -9.41
C GLY A 202 -16.46 -4.05 -7.98
N HIS A 203 -15.48 -3.49 -7.26
CA HIS A 203 -15.17 -3.83 -5.86
C HIS A 203 -14.83 -2.58 -5.06
N ALA A 204 -15.09 -2.60 -3.75
CA ALA A 204 -14.87 -1.48 -2.84
C ALA A 204 -13.44 -1.39 -2.27
N SER A 205 -12.46 -1.99 -2.96
CA SER A 205 -11.08 -2.09 -2.48
C SER A 205 -10.15 -1.17 -3.25
N LEU A 206 -9.30 -0.49 -2.50
CA LEU A 206 -8.15 0.25 -3.00
C LEU A 206 -6.90 -0.57 -2.77
N LEU A 207 -6.09 -0.69 -3.81
CA LEU A 207 -4.73 -1.18 -3.73
C LEU A 207 -3.79 0.02 -3.56
N THR A 208 -2.75 -0.11 -2.75
CA THR A 208 -1.78 0.96 -2.53
C THR A 208 -0.37 0.41 -2.33
N LEU A 209 0.56 0.79 -3.19
CA LEU A 209 1.98 0.48 -3.08
C LEU A 209 2.73 1.68 -2.51
N PHE A 210 3.42 1.51 -1.39
CA PHE A 210 4.43 2.45 -0.91
C PHE A 210 5.83 1.96 -1.26
N ALA A 211 6.66 2.87 -1.77
CA ALA A 211 8.07 2.63 -2.04
C ALA A 211 8.94 3.70 -1.34
N PHE A 212 9.90 3.24 -0.55
CA PHE A 212 10.88 4.09 0.12
C PHE A 212 12.24 3.86 -0.53
N THR A 213 12.89 4.92 -1.00
CA THR A 213 14.14 4.83 -1.78
C THR A 213 15.28 5.54 -1.08
N ASN A 214 16.51 5.09 -1.28
CA ASN A 214 17.73 5.76 -0.79
C ASN A 214 18.30 6.78 -1.80
N GLU A 215 17.60 7.01 -2.91
CA GLU A 215 17.93 7.97 -3.97
C GLU A 215 16.85 9.04 -4.11
N ILE A 216 17.28 10.23 -4.57
CA ILE A 216 16.35 11.25 -5.06
C ILE A 216 15.93 10.82 -6.46
N LEU A 217 14.64 10.57 -6.65
CA LEU A 217 14.09 10.14 -7.94
C LEU A 217 13.23 11.24 -8.54
N GLU A 218 13.40 11.49 -9.83
CA GLU A 218 12.51 12.38 -10.59
C GLU A 218 11.21 11.65 -10.95
N ARG A 219 10.11 12.41 -11.10
CA ARG A 219 8.80 11.85 -11.45
C ARG A 219 8.81 10.92 -12.68
N PRO A 220 9.47 11.27 -13.81
CA PRO A 220 9.47 10.41 -15.00
C PRO A 220 10.10 9.04 -14.77
N VAL A 221 11.03 8.93 -13.80
CA VAL A 221 11.69 7.65 -13.46
C VAL A 221 10.69 6.70 -12.82
N VAL A 222 9.73 7.21 -12.04
CA VAL A 222 8.88 6.40 -11.17
C VAL A 222 7.45 6.24 -11.70
N GLU A 223 7.02 7.10 -12.62
CA GLU A 223 5.71 7.03 -13.28
C GLU A 223 5.37 5.63 -13.86
N PRO A 224 6.31 4.89 -14.48
CA PRO A 224 6.02 3.55 -14.99
C PRO A 224 5.56 2.54 -13.92
N ILE A 225 5.88 2.75 -12.64
CA ILE A 225 5.43 1.87 -11.55
C ILE A 225 3.90 1.87 -11.42
N ALA A 226 3.23 2.99 -11.76
CA ALA A 226 1.76 3.04 -11.75
C ALA A 226 1.17 1.97 -12.68
N SER A 227 1.72 1.82 -13.90
CA SER A 227 1.26 0.80 -14.86
C SER A 227 1.56 -0.63 -14.38
N LEU A 228 2.66 -0.84 -13.65
CA LEU A 228 2.95 -2.13 -13.02
C LEU A 228 1.91 -2.49 -11.95
N LEU A 229 1.54 -1.52 -11.10
CA LEU A 229 0.52 -1.69 -10.07
C LEU A 229 -0.86 -1.96 -10.68
N GLU A 230 -1.22 -1.21 -11.73
CA GLU A 230 -2.47 -1.41 -12.48
C GLU A 230 -2.53 -2.79 -13.12
N THR A 231 -1.43 -3.27 -13.71
CA THR A 231 -1.37 -4.63 -14.27
C THR A 231 -1.56 -5.68 -13.17
N PHE A 232 -0.93 -5.50 -12.00
CA PHE A 232 -1.12 -6.40 -10.87
C PHE A 232 -2.57 -6.41 -10.34
N ARG A 233 -3.21 -5.23 -10.26
CA ARG A 233 -4.63 -5.12 -9.92
C ARG A 233 -5.47 -5.94 -10.90
N ASP A 234 -5.27 -5.77 -12.20
CA ASP A 234 -6.06 -6.48 -13.22
C ASP A 234 -5.87 -8.00 -13.11
N LEU A 235 -4.63 -8.46 -12.88
CA LEU A 235 -4.32 -9.88 -12.64
C LEU A 235 -5.01 -10.47 -11.39
N THR A 236 -5.28 -9.64 -10.39
CA THR A 236 -5.86 -10.07 -9.11
C THR A 236 -7.36 -9.82 -8.99
N GLU A 237 -7.97 -9.18 -10.00
CA GLU A 237 -9.37 -8.74 -9.98
C GLU A 237 -10.36 -9.91 -9.81
N GLU A 238 -10.12 -11.03 -10.48
CA GLU A 238 -10.98 -12.20 -10.32
C GLU A 238 -10.86 -12.81 -8.91
N SER A 239 -9.65 -12.85 -8.35
CA SER A 239 -9.40 -13.41 -7.02
C SER A 239 -10.01 -12.54 -5.92
N ILE A 240 -9.92 -11.21 -6.02
CA ILE A 240 -10.57 -10.32 -5.05
C ILE A 240 -12.08 -10.45 -5.10
N ARG A 241 -12.68 -10.50 -6.30
CA ARG A 241 -14.13 -10.69 -6.48
C ARG A 241 -14.64 -12.02 -5.95
N LYS A 242 -13.81 -13.07 -6.01
CA LYS A 242 -14.10 -14.40 -5.42
C LYS A 242 -13.80 -14.47 -3.91
N GLY A 243 -13.36 -13.38 -3.28
CA GLY A 243 -12.99 -13.35 -1.86
C GLY A 243 -11.71 -14.14 -1.54
N ARG A 244 -10.92 -14.50 -2.54
CA ARG A 244 -9.66 -15.25 -2.40
C ARG A 244 -8.52 -14.31 -2.05
N LEU A 245 -8.65 -13.61 -0.93
CA LEU A 245 -7.70 -12.58 -0.52
C LEU A 245 -6.51 -13.15 0.23
N PHE A 246 -6.77 -14.11 1.11
CA PHE A 246 -5.78 -14.73 1.99
C PHE A 246 -5.73 -16.25 1.75
N PRO A 247 -4.62 -16.91 2.11
CA PRO A 247 -4.53 -18.36 2.05
C PRO A 247 -5.62 -19.00 2.91
N VAL A 248 -6.26 -20.06 2.39
CA VAL A 248 -7.17 -20.89 3.19
C VAL A 248 -6.30 -21.65 4.20
N ARG A 249 -6.64 -21.53 5.48
CA ARG A 249 -5.99 -22.26 6.57
C ARG A 249 -6.76 -23.50 6.93
#